data_AF-A0A5A5T779-F1
#
_entry.id   AF-A0A5A5T779-F1
#
_cell.length_a   1.000
_cell.length_b   1.000
_cell.length_c   1.000
_cell.angle_alpha   90.00
_cell.angle_beta   90.00
_cell.angle_gamma   90.00
#
_symmetry.space_group_name_H-M   'P 1'
#
loop_
_entity.id
_entity.type
_entity.pdbx_description
1 polymer ?
#
loop_
_entity_poly.entity_id
_entity_poly.type
_entity_poly.pdbx_seq_one_letter_code
_entity_poly.pdbx_strand_id
1 'polypeptide(L)'
;MARLVRAALRSNEYGFALETPRAIVVDEGYERYGVTAEIASVIADGAFYYLDAPVKRMGAMNVPVPFSPPLEDMTVPTATSVVEVAKALCGRL
;
A
#
# COMPACT_ATOMS: atom_id res chain seq x y z
N MET A 1 11.91 3.07 3.96
CA MET A 1 11.15 4.27 4.37
C MET A 1 9.74 4.18 3.81
N ALA A 2 8.69 4.00 4.62
CA ALA A 2 7.33 3.73 4.13
C ALA A 2 6.77 4.92 3.31
N ARG A 3 6.56 4.72 2.01
CA ARG A 3 5.96 5.72 1.11
C ARG A 3 4.47 5.39 0.93
N LEU A 4 3.62 6.14 1.62
CA LEU A 4 2.17 6.08 1.47
C LEU A 4 1.77 6.69 0.12
N VAL A 5 1.08 5.94 -0.73
CA VAL A 5 0.33 6.53 -1.86
C VAL A 5 -0.98 7.08 -1.26
N ARG A 6 -1.00 8.40 -1.07
CA ARG A 6 -1.91 9.19 -0.23
C ARG A 6 -3.40 8.84 -0.37
N ALA A 7 -4.00 8.39 0.74
CA ALA A 7 -5.43 8.56 1.01
C ALA A 7 -5.62 9.98 1.55
N ALA A 8 -6.22 10.91 0.79
CA ALA A 8 -6.55 12.24 1.29
C ALA A 8 -7.97 12.21 1.86
N LEU A 9 -8.10 12.41 3.18
CA LEU A 9 -9.38 12.58 3.87
C LEU A 9 -9.75 14.07 3.86
N ARG A 10 -10.97 14.40 3.44
CA ARG A 10 -11.53 15.75 3.54
C ARG A 10 -12.74 15.72 4.47
N SER A 11 -12.78 16.59 5.48
CA SER A 11 -13.95 16.77 6.35
C SER A 11 -15.01 17.59 5.62
N ASN A 12 -16.25 17.10 5.52
CA ASN A 12 -17.41 17.87 5.08
C ASN A 12 -18.56 17.78 6.10
N GLU A 13 -19.65 18.49 5.84
CA GLU A 13 -20.84 18.59 6.71
C GLU A 13 -21.60 17.27 6.93
N TYR A 14 -21.31 16.23 6.13
CA TYR A 14 -21.91 14.89 6.21
C TYR A 14 -20.95 13.81 6.78
N GLY A 15 -19.68 14.16 7.06
CA GLY A 15 -18.66 13.25 7.59
C GLY A 15 -17.29 13.39 6.93
N PHE A 16 -16.36 12.46 7.22
CA PHE A 16 -15.09 12.34 6.50
C PHE A 16 -15.33 11.65 5.15
N ALA A 17 -14.96 12.29 4.04
CA ALA A 17 -14.99 11.70 2.71
C ALA A 17 -13.55 11.50 2.20
N LEU A 18 -13.25 10.31 1.66
CA LEU A 18 -11.98 10.07 0.97
C LEU A 18 -12.02 10.73 -0.41
N GLU A 19 -11.06 11.63 -0.70
CA GLU A 19 -10.85 12.11 -2.07
C GLU A 19 -10.32 10.99 -2.98
N THR A 20 -9.64 10.02 -2.38
CA THR A 20 -9.10 8.83 -3.05
C THR A 20 -9.62 7.57 -2.34
N PRO A 21 -10.66 6.90 -2.87
CA PRO A 21 -11.29 5.74 -2.22
C PRO A 21 -10.45 4.45 -2.35
N ARG A 22 -9.15 4.55 -2.64
CA ARG A 22 -8.24 3.43 -2.91
C ARG A 22 -6.89 3.74 -2.29
N ALA A 23 -6.28 2.76 -1.66
CA ALA A 23 -5.03 2.94 -0.94
C ALA A 23 -4.04 1.78 -1.19
N ILE A 24 -2.75 2.14 -1.26
CA ILE A 24 -1.62 1.20 -1.24
C ILE A 24 -0.69 1.61 -0.11
N VAL A 25 -0.35 0.67 0.76
CA VAL A 25 0.68 0.82 1.79
C VAL A 25 1.94 0.09 1.34
N VAL A 26 3.06 0.82 1.23
CA VAL A 26 4.33 0.29 0.74
C VAL A 26 5.42 0.47 1.80
N ASP A 27 6.18 -0.59 2.07
CA ASP A 27 7.37 -0.57 2.92
C ASP A 27 8.49 -1.45 2.35
N GLU A 28 9.73 -1.21 2.77
CA GLU A 28 10.90 -2.01 2.36
C GLU A 28 11.16 -3.20 3.31
N GLY A 29 10.45 -3.29 4.44
CA GLY A 29 10.47 -4.45 5.32
C GLY A 29 9.63 -5.61 4.78
N TYR A 30 9.75 -6.79 5.40
CA TYR A 30 8.99 -7.98 5.01
C TYR A 30 7.48 -7.71 4.93
N GLU A 31 6.86 -8.19 3.86
CA GLU A 31 5.42 -8.02 3.67
C GLU A 31 4.60 -8.76 4.74
N ARG A 32 5.06 -9.91 5.21
CA ARG A 32 4.42 -10.65 6.30
C ARG A 32 4.82 -10.07 7.64
N TYR A 33 3.83 -9.85 8.50
CA TYR A 33 4.01 -9.32 9.84
C TYR A 33 4.75 -7.97 9.90
N GLY A 34 4.81 -7.25 8.78
CA GLY A 34 5.43 -5.93 8.69
C GLY A 34 4.46 -4.79 9.00
N VAL A 35 5.00 -3.57 9.05
CA VAL A 35 4.25 -2.34 9.37
C VAL A 35 3.06 -2.10 8.44
N THR A 36 3.14 -2.60 7.19
CA THR A 36 2.07 -2.45 6.21
C THR A 36 0.77 -3.12 6.64
N ALA A 37 0.84 -4.21 7.43
CA ALA A 37 -0.33 -4.92 7.93
C ALA A 37 -1.12 -4.06 8.92
N GLU A 38 -0.43 -3.42 9.86
CA GLU A 38 -1.04 -2.56 10.87
C GLU A 38 -1.70 -1.34 10.22
N ILE A 39 -0.98 -0.63 9.35
CA ILE A 39 -1.51 0.56 8.67
C ILE A 39 -2.74 0.18 7.82
N ALA A 40 -2.69 -0.94 7.09
CA ALA A 40 -3.84 -1.38 6.30
C ALA A 40 -5.04 -1.75 7.16
N SER A 41 -4.82 -2.34 8.35
CA SER A 41 -5.87 -2.65 9.32
C SER A 41 -6.54 -1.37 9.83
N VAL A 42 -5.76 -0.37 10.24
CA VAL A 42 -6.28 0.92 10.72
C VAL A 42 -7.10 1.64 9.64
N ILE A 43 -6.62 1.64 8.38
CA ILE A 43 -7.37 2.23 7.25
C ILE A 43 -8.66 1.46 7.00
N ALA A 44 -8.61 0.12 6.97
CA ALA A 44 -9.77 -0.71 6.72
C ALA A 44 -10.83 -0.53 7.82
N ASP A 45 -10.43 -0.45 9.09
CA ASP A 45 -11.34 -0.24 10.22
C ASP A 45 -11.98 1.15 10.20
N GLY A 46 -11.16 2.19 9.98
CA GLY A 46 -11.64 3.59 10.01
C GLY A 46 -12.37 4.05 8.74
N ALA A 47 -12.20 3.37 7.61
CA ALA A 47 -12.70 3.83 6.31
C ALA A 47 -13.39 2.75 5.46
N PHE A 48 -13.80 1.62 6.05
CA PHE A 48 -14.38 0.48 5.32
C PHE A 48 -15.45 0.88 4.29
N TYR A 49 -16.43 1.71 4.68
CA TYR A 49 -17.53 2.14 3.82
C TYR A 49 -17.16 3.18 2.77
N TYR A 50 -15.96 3.77 2.85
CA TYR A 50 -15.46 4.78 1.92
C TYR A 50 -14.46 4.22 0.90
N LEU A 51 -14.10 2.94 1.01
CA LEU A 51 -13.15 2.28 0.12
C LEU A 51 -13.86 1.62 -1.06
N ASP A 52 -13.44 1.96 -2.28
CA ASP A 52 -13.89 1.34 -3.55
C ASP A 52 -13.22 -0.02 -3.79
N ALA A 53 -12.08 -0.26 -3.13
CA ALA A 53 -11.25 -1.44 -3.30
C ALA A 53 -10.51 -1.76 -2.00
N PRO A 54 -10.14 -3.03 -1.76
CA PRO A 54 -9.37 -3.40 -0.58
C PRO A 54 -8.02 -2.66 -0.55
N VAL A 55 -7.60 -2.24 0.66
CA VAL A 55 -6.28 -1.65 0.87
C VAL A 55 -5.22 -2.65 0.43
N LYS A 56 -4.40 -2.29 -0.56
CA LYS A 56 -3.29 -3.14 -1.01
C LYS A 56 -2.05 -2.86 -0.16
N ARG A 57 -1.28 -3.92 0.06
CA ARG A 57 0.00 -3.86 0.75
C ARG A 57 1.09 -4.35 -0.19
N MET A 58 2.25 -3.73 -0.11
CA MET A 58 3.45 -4.15 -0.80
C MET A 58 4.61 -4.06 0.19
N GLY A 59 5.35 -5.15 0.34
CA GLY A 59 6.53 -5.22 1.18
C GLY A 59 7.63 -6.01 0.50
N ALA A 60 8.76 -6.16 1.16
CA ALA A 60 9.81 -7.03 0.68
C ALA A 60 9.38 -8.51 0.69
N MET A 61 9.97 -9.27 -0.24
CA MET A 61 9.81 -10.71 -0.35
C MET A 61 10.18 -11.39 0.97
N ASN A 62 9.45 -12.44 1.34
CA ASN A 62 9.65 -13.19 2.60
C ASN A 62 10.80 -14.20 2.49
N VAL A 63 11.98 -13.70 2.14
CA VAL A 63 13.22 -14.47 1.95
C VAL A 63 14.37 -13.74 2.65
N PRO A 64 15.37 -14.45 3.20
CA PRO A 64 16.57 -13.80 3.71
C PRO A 64 17.19 -12.89 2.64
N VAL A 65 17.53 -11.65 3.03
CA VAL A 65 18.10 -10.66 2.11
C VAL A 65 19.46 -11.17 1.59
N PRO A 66 19.62 -11.34 0.27
CA PRO A 66 20.87 -11.81 -0.32
C PRO A 66 21.93 -10.70 -0.31
N PHE A 67 23.20 -11.09 -0.24
CA PHE A 67 24.33 -10.14 -0.25
C PHE A 67 24.59 -9.50 -1.62
N SER A 68 24.18 -10.16 -2.70
CA SER A 68 24.40 -9.67 -4.06
C SER A 68 23.47 -8.49 -4.34
N PRO A 69 23.96 -7.28 -4.67
CA PRO A 69 23.11 -6.11 -4.87
C PRO A 69 21.99 -6.31 -5.90
N PRO A 70 22.23 -6.95 -7.07
CA PRO A 70 21.15 -7.25 -8.01
C PRO A 70 20.07 -8.18 -7.44
N LEU A 71 20.42 -9.07 -6.50
CA LEU A 71 19.45 -9.95 -5.85
C LEU A 71 18.73 -9.22 -4.70
N GLU A 72 19.41 -8.32 -4.00
CA GLU A 72 18.84 -7.48 -2.95
C GLU A 72 17.76 -6.56 -3.51
N ASP A 73 18.05 -5.89 -4.64
CA ASP A 73 17.11 -5.00 -5.32
C ASP A 73 15.81 -5.70 -5.74
N MET A 74 15.87 -7.00 -6.07
CA MET A 74 14.69 -7.78 -6.40
C MET A 74 13.81 -8.09 -5.19
N THR A 75 14.33 -7.97 -3.96
CA THR A 75 13.57 -8.28 -2.75
C THR A 75 12.57 -7.20 -2.39
N VAL A 76 12.78 -5.95 -2.81
CA VAL A 76 11.95 -4.81 -2.40
C VAL A 76 10.98 -4.35 -3.49
N PRO A 77 9.83 -3.73 -3.13
CA PRO A 77 8.93 -3.13 -4.10
C PRO A 77 9.62 -2.06 -4.96
N THR A 78 9.43 -2.14 -6.28
CA THR A 78 9.95 -1.14 -7.23
C THR A 78 8.88 -0.12 -7.61
N ALA A 79 9.28 1.07 -8.08
CA ALA A 79 8.34 2.08 -8.56
C ALA A 79 7.42 1.54 -9.66
N THR A 80 7.95 0.73 -10.58
CA THR A 80 7.17 0.09 -11.65
C THR A 80 6.11 -0.84 -11.08
N SER A 81 6.48 -1.71 -10.12
CA SER A 81 5.52 -2.62 -9.48
C SER A 81 4.41 -1.87 -8.75
N VAL A 82 4.73 -0.74 -8.10
CA VAL A 82 3.73 0.11 -7.41
C VAL A 82 2.75 0.72 -8.42
N VAL A 83 3.24 1.17 -9.58
CA VAL A 83 2.38 1.71 -10.65
C VAL A 83 1.46 0.64 -11.21
N GLU A 84 1.94 -0.59 -11.40
CA GLU A 84 1.13 -1.71 -11.88
C GLU A 84 0.01 -2.05 -10.90
N VAL A 85 0.31 -2.11 -9.60
CA VAL A 85 -0.71 -2.33 -8.56
C VAL A 85 -1.71 -1.17 -8.51
N ALA A 86 -1.25 0.08 -8.64
CA ALA A 86 -2.13 1.25 -8.68
C ALA A 86 -3.07 1.25 -9.90
N LYS A 87 -2.56 0.87 -11.07
CA LYS A 87 -3.32 0.67 -12.30
C LYS A 87 -4.39 -0.41 -12.13
N ALA A 88 -4.02 -1.56 -11.59
CA ALA A 88 -4.93 -2.66 -11.28
C ALA A 88 -6.04 -2.22 -10.31
N LEU A 89 -5.70 -1.47 -9.25
CA LEU A 89 -6.68 -0.89 -8.32
C LEU A 89 -7.63 0.10 -9.00
N CYS A 90 -7.17 0.81 -10.03
CA CYS A 90 -8.01 1.73 -10.79
C CYS A 90 -8.82 1.07 -11.90
N GLY A 91 -8.74 -0.25 -12.07
CA GLY A 91 -9.39 -0.95 -13.18
C GLY A 91 -8.81 -0.61 -14.56
N ARG A 92 -7.56 -0.15 -14.61
CA ARG A 92 -6.84 0.17 -15.85
C ARG A 92 -5.76 -0.88 -16.05
N LEU A 93 -5.99 -1.86 -16.92
CA LEU A 93 -4.98 -2.87 -17.30
C LEU A 93 -4.12 -2.33 -18.45
#